data_AF-A0A8J7MM15-F1
#
_entry.id   AF-A0A8J7MM15-F1
#
_cell.length_a   1.000
_cell.length_b   1.000
_cell.length_c   1.000
_cell.angle_alpha   90.00
_cell.angle_beta   90.00
_cell.angle_gamma   90.00
#
_symmetry.space_group_name_H-M   'P 1'
#
loop_
_entity.id
_entity.type
_entity.pdbx_description
1 polymer ?
#
loop_
_entity_poly.entity_id
_entity_poly.type
_entity_poly.pdbx_seq_one_letter_code
_entity_poly.pdbx_strand_id
1 'polypeptide(L)'
;MATIVAIVSSITLSCNKDVAKNYPNEVTAENWKEFVNAPDAVIERLVAEELEARTMTPVVEERNVSHGRRQLGLVRAWRGMSYFTGNWKGISRVNVVNGNAISITNPNGYYFVNTATGGSNMACMNYNGPVINGVSRLDLILIQRHISGVSLFDNVASPTDAARRYVAADIDHDGSITAADITLLSQIIVGNMTFPGVDMVFVPENWLTLGQVTNPSFLSSRTLLNSCKMAEHNFLMRYAVKVGDVSGNFSF
;
A
#
# COMPACT_ATOMS: atom_id res chain seq x y z
N MET A 1 -37.22 1.80 17.58
CA MET A 1 -36.06 2.27 16.80
C MET A 1 -35.13 1.13 16.34
N ALA A 2 -34.82 0.14 17.18
CA ALA A 2 -33.96 -0.99 16.79
C ALA A 2 -34.47 -1.82 15.59
N THR A 3 -35.78 -2.02 15.48
CA THR A 3 -36.40 -2.84 14.40
C THR A 3 -36.34 -2.16 13.03
N ILE A 4 -36.43 -0.82 12.98
CA ILE A 4 -36.35 -0.06 11.72
C ILE A 4 -34.92 -0.03 11.20
N VAL A 5 -33.92 0.11 12.09
CA VAL A 5 -32.49 0.10 11.72
C VAL A 5 -32.07 -1.26 11.15
N ALA A 6 -32.55 -2.37 11.73
CA ALA A 6 -32.25 -3.71 11.24
C ALA A 6 -32.87 -3.99 9.85
N ILE A 7 -34.08 -3.47 9.59
CA ILE A 7 -34.77 -3.62 8.30
C ILE A 7 -34.08 -2.79 7.21
N VAL A 8 -33.68 -1.54 7.51
CA VAL A 8 -32.94 -0.68 6.56
C VAL A 8 -31.56 -1.27 6.23
N SER A 9 -30.86 -1.81 7.22
CA SER A 9 -29.58 -2.52 7.02
C SER A 9 -29.73 -3.79 6.16
N SER A 10 -30.81 -4.55 6.36
CA SER A 10 -31.06 -5.78 5.58
C SER A 10 -31.50 -5.51 4.14
N ILE A 11 -32.30 -4.45 3.91
CA ILE A 11 -32.75 -4.03 2.58
C ILE A 11 -31.59 -3.44 1.77
N THR A 12 -30.73 -2.63 2.39
CA THR A 12 -29.53 -2.07 1.73
C THR A 12 -28.53 -3.18 1.33
N LEU A 13 -28.33 -4.19 2.20
CA LEU A 13 -27.51 -5.35 1.86
C LEU A 13 -28.08 -6.21 0.72
N SER A 14 -29.40 -6.39 0.67
CA SER A 14 -30.08 -7.13 -0.41
C SER A 14 -29.99 -6.39 -1.76
N CYS A 15 -30.22 -5.08 -1.76
CA CYS A 15 -30.19 -4.25 -2.97
C CYS A 15 -28.76 -4.17 -3.57
N ASN A 16 -27.74 -4.04 -2.71
CA ASN A 16 -26.34 -4.03 -3.14
C ASN A 16 -25.89 -5.34 -3.80
N LYS A 17 -26.40 -6.49 -3.33
CA LYS A 17 -26.09 -7.80 -3.96
C LYS A 17 -26.71 -7.96 -5.33
N ASP A 18 -27.88 -7.38 -5.59
CA ASP A 18 -28.53 -7.48 -6.90
C ASP A 18 -27.91 -6.53 -7.94
N VAL A 19 -27.43 -5.37 -7.51
CA VAL A 19 -26.69 -4.43 -8.38
C VAL A 19 -25.35 -5.02 -8.83
N ALA A 20 -24.66 -5.75 -7.96
CA ALA A 20 -23.39 -6.39 -8.28
C ALA A 20 -23.52 -7.52 -9.34
N LYS A 21 -24.68 -8.17 -9.45
CA LYS A 21 -24.92 -9.22 -10.46
C LYS A 21 -24.93 -8.69 -11.90
N ASN A 22 -25.10 -7.39 -12.10
CA ASN A 22 -25.14 -6.79 -13.43
C ASN A 22 -23.75 -6.44 -13.98
N TYR A 23 -22.69 -6.65 -13.20
CA TYR A 23 -21.30 -6.42 -13.61
C TYR A 23 -20.59 -7.74 -13.84
N PRO A 24 -19.66 -7.82 -14.81
CA PRO A 24 -18.78 -8.97 -14.96
C PRO A 24 -18.07 -9.31 -13.65
N ASN A 25 -17.76 -10.59 -13.45
CA ASN A 25 -17.05 -11.06 -12.26
C ASN A 25 -15.54 -10.78 -12.32
N GLU A 26 -15.00 -10.56 -13.53
CA GLU A 26 -13.57 -10.33 -13.73
C GLU A 26 -13.31 -8.98 -14.41
N VAL A 27 -12.25 -8.31 -13.97
CA VAL A 27 -11.74 -7.08 -14.58
C VAL A 27 -10.66 -7.42 -15.60
N THR A 28 -10.93 -7.11 -16.87
CA THR A 28 -10.04 -7.37 -18.01
C THR A 28 -9.56 -6.07 -18.65
N ALA A 29 -8.66 -6.16 -19.64
CA ALA A 29 -8.19 -4.98 -20.37
C ALA A 29 -9.31 -4.31 -21.19
N GLU A 30 -10.30 -5.09 -21.58
CA GLU A 30 -11.40 -4.67 -22.45
C GLU A 30 -12.54 -4.01 -21.68
N ASN A 31 -12.77 -4.40 -20.42
CA ASN A 31 -13.95 -3.99 -19.66
C ASN A 31 -13.66 -3.07 -18.45
N TRP A 32 -12.41 -2.89 -18.02
CA TRP A 32 -12.13 -2.23 -16.72
C TRP A 32 -12.73 -0.81 -16.61
N LYS A 33 -12.86 -0.09 -17.73
CA LYS A 33 -13.45 1.26 -17.76
C LYS A 33 -14.93 1.27 -17.38
N GLU A 34 -15.66 0.18 -17.59
CA GLU A 34 -17.06 0.04 -17.21
C GLU A 34 -17.23 0.09 -15.68
N PHE A 35 -16.20 -0.32 -14.94
CA PHE A 35 -16.20 -0.33 -13.48
C PHE A 35 -15.90 1.04 -12.86
N VAL A 36 -15.43 2.02 -13.63
CA VAL A 36 -15.05 3.35 -13.11
C VAL A 36 -16.23 4.02 -12.43
N ASN A 37 -17.44 3.93 -12.99
CA ASN A 37 -18.64 4.50 -12.41
C ASN A 37 -19.51 3.45 -11.70
N ALA A 38 -18.97 2.25 -11.46
CA ALA A 38 -19.72 1.20 -10.78
C ALA A 38 -20.06 1.62 -9.33
N PRO A 39 -21.20 1.16 -8.79
CA PRO A 39 -21.54 1.35 -7.39
C PRO A 39 -20.46 0.78 -6.46
N ASP A 40 -20.25 1.39 -5.29
CA ASP A 40 -19.18 0.99 -4.36
C ASP A 40 -19.27 -0.49 -3.98
N ALA A 41 -20.47 -1.06 -3.86
CA ALA A 41 -20.67 -2.48 -3.58
C ALA A 41 -20.04 -3.42 -4.62
N VAL A 42 -19.95 -3.00 -5.89
CA VAL A 42 -19.26 -3.76 -6.95
C VAL A 42 -17.76 -3.73 -6.73
N ILE A 43 -17.22 -2.54 -6.42
CA ILE A 43 -15.80 -2.34 -6.16
C ILE A 43 -15.38 -3.10 -4.90
N GLU A 44 -16.17 -3.02 -3.83
CA GLU A 44 -15.94 -3.75 -2.57
C GLU A 44 -15.91 -5.27 -2.79
N ARG A 45 -16.77 -5.81 -3.66
CA ARG A 45 -16.73 -7.22 -4.05
C ARG A 45 -15.40 -7.56 -4.74
N LEU A 46 -14.99 -6.80 -5.74
CA LEU A 46 -13.75 -7.06 -6.48
C LEU A 46 -12.52 -7.00 -5.57
N VAL A 47 -12.46 -6.02 -4.66
CA VAL A 47 -11.39 -5.93 -3.65
C VAL A 47 -11.38 -7.17 -2.75
N ALA A 48 -12.55 -7.62 -2.30
CA ALA A 48 -12.66 -8.82 -1.47
C ALA A 48 -12.20 -10.08 -2.21
N GLU A 49 -12.57 -10.24 -3.49
CA GLU A 49 -12.15 -11.37 -4.33
C GLU A 49 -10.62 -11.43 -4.51
N GLU A 50 -9.96 -10.30 -4.81
CA GLU A 50 -8.50 -10.22 -4.88
C GLU A 50 -7.81 -10.41 -3.52
N LEU A 51 -8.52 -10.19 -2.42
CA LEU A 51 -8.04 -10.44 -1.06
C LEU A 51 -8.14 -11.94 -0.69
N GLU A 52 -9.23 -12.59 -1.07
CA GLU A 52 -9.53 -14.01 -0.79
C GLU A 52 -8.71 -14.97 -1.66
N ALA A 53 -8.36 -14.59 -2.90
CA ALA A 53 -7.56 -15.41 -3.81
C ALA A 53 -6.10 -15.66 -3.34
N ARG A 54 -5.75 -15.25 -2.12
CA ARG A 54 -4.39 -15.31 -1.57
C ARG A 54 -4.15 -16.56 -0.74
N THR A 55 -3.07 -17.28 -1.06
CA THR A 55 -2.47 -18.25 -0.15
C THR A 55 -1.72 -17.52 0.96
N MET A 56 -2.32 -17.40 2.14
CA MET A 56 -1.67 -16.83 3.33
C MET A 56 -0.62 -17.80 3.88
N THR A 57 0.68 -17.52 3.74
CA THR A 57 1.66 -18.19 4.61
C THR A 57 1.53 -17.66 6.03
N PRO A 58 1.38 -18.53 7.04
CA PRO A 58 1.26 -18.09 8.42
C PRO A 58 2.54 -17.37 8.86
N VAL A 59 2.36 -16.20 9.46
CA VAL A 59 3.44 -15.46 10.13
C VAL A 59 3.77 -16.21 11.41
N VAL A 60 4.99 -16.74 11.51
CA VAL A 60 5.49 -17.37 12.74
C VAL A 60 5.87 -16.26 13.72
N GLU A 61 5.19 -16.19 14.87
CA GLU A 61 5.60 -15.31 15.98
C GLU A 61 6.90 -15.85 16.58
N GLU A 62 7.98 -15.07 16.48
CA GLU A 62 9.21 -15.31 17.23
C GLU A 62 9.34 -14.31 18.38
N ARG A 63 9.80 -14.84 19.52
CA ARG A 63 10.01 -14.07 20.76
C ARG A 63 11.17 -13.09 20.59
N ASN A 64 10.91 -11.83 20.96
CA ASN A 64 11.87 -10.73 20.99
C ASN A 64 13.13 -11.11 21.78
N VAL A 65 14.30 -11.06 21.14
CA VAL A 65 15.60 -11.09 21.82
C VAL A 65 16.41 -9.85 21.44
N SER A 66 16.44 -8.88 22.34
CA SER A 66 17.32 -7.70 22.25
C SER A 66 18.78 -8.14 22.44
N HIS A 67 19.67 -7.69 21.56
CA HIS A 67 21.11 -7.96 21.64
C HIS A 67 21.94 -6.66 21.56
N GLY A 68 22.40 -6.16 22.71
CA GLY A 68 23.54 -5.23 22.82
C GLY A 68 23.43 -3.91 22.02
N ARG A 69 24.49 -3.53 21.28
CA ARG A 69 24.63 -2.26 20.54
C ARG A 69 23.83 -2.16 19.22
N ARG A 70 22.85 -3.05 19.01
CA ARG A 70 22.02 -3.09 17.80
C ARG A 70 20.63 -2.53 18.11
N GLN A 71 20.12 -1.67 17.25
CA GLN A 71 18.75 -1.18 17.37
C GLN A 71 17.81 -2.03 16.50
N LEU A 72 16.64 -2.32 17.07
CA LEU A 72 15.56 -3.03 16.39
C LEU A 72 14.79 -2.02 15.52
N GLY A 73 14.58 -2.38 14.26
CA GLY A 73 13.66 -1.70 13.36
C GLY A 73 12.53 -2.62 12.93
N LEU A 74 11.53 -2.03 12.29
CA LEU A 74 10.36 -2.74 11.78
C LEU A 74 9.93 -2.12 10.46
N VAL A 75 9.69 -2.96 9.47
CA VAL A 75 9.06 -2.56 8.21
C VAL A 75 7.68 -3.18 8.15
N ARG A 76 6.67 -2.38 7.84
CA ARG A 76 5.29 -2.84 7.68
C ARG A 76 4.74 -2.47 6.32
N ALA A 77 4.03 -3.39 5.68
CA ALA A 77 3.19 -3.09 4.52
C ALA A 77 1.72 -3.08 4.93
N TRP A 78 0.90 -2.34 4.19
CA TRP A 78 -0.54 -2.34 4.41
C TRP A 78 -1.13 -3.68 3.98
N ARG A 79 -2.07 -4.20 4.75
CA ARG A 79 -2.72 -5.48 4.45
C ARG A 79 -4.23 -5.40 4.60
N GLY A 80 -4.91 -5.11 3.49
CA GLY A 80 -6.35 -5.27 3.38
C GLY A 80 -7.18 -4.16 4.03
N MET A 81 -8.39 -4.05 3.50
CA MET A 81 -9.37 -3.01 3.80
C MET A 81 -10.34 -3.50 4.87
N SER A 82 -9.87 -3.64 6.12
CA SER A 82 -10.82 -3.66 7.23
C SER A 82 -11.23 -2.21 7.48
N TYR A 83 -12.53 -1.93 7.52
CA TYR A 83 -13.07 -0.65 8.00
C TYR A 83 -12.66 -0.34 9.46
N PHE A 84 -11.99 -1.29 10.13
CA PHE A 84 -11.32 -1.13 11.41
C PHE A 84 -9.81 -0.88 11.21
N THR A 85 -9.34 0.21 11.78
CA THR A 85 -7.94 0.68 11.80
C THR A 85 -6.92 -0.40 12.18
N GLY A 86 -5.71 -0.35 11.60
CA GLY A 86 -4.53 -1.03 12.15
C GLY A 86 -3.97 -2.23 11.37
N ASN A 87 -4.28 -2.34 10.09
CA ASN A 87 -3.93 -3.50 9.26
C ASN A 87 -2.48 -3.52 8.71
N TRP A 88 -1.58 -2.71 9.26
CA TRP A 88 -0.16 -2.75 8.91
C TRP A 88 0.49 -4.03 9.47
N LYS A 89 1.07 -4.85 8.60
CA LYS A 89 1.73 -6.11 8.97
C LYS A 89 3.19 -6.09 8.55
N GLY A 90 4.01 -6.81 9.31
CA GLY A 90 5.42 -7.00 8.99
C GLY A 90 5.64 -7.54 7.59
N ILE A 91 6.65 -7.04 6.89
CA ILE A 91 7.01 -7.50 5.54
C ILE A 91 8.41 -8.14 5.54
N SER A 92 8.51 -9.36 5.01
CA SER A 92 9.79 -10.04 4.80
C SER A 92 10.47 -9.61 3.49
N ARG A 93 11.69 -10.10 3.23
CA ARG A 93 12.44 -9.88 1.97
C ARG A 93 12.82 -8.41 1.71
N VAL A 94 12.85 -7.58 2.76
CA VAL A 94 13.43 -6.24 2.68
C VAL A 94 14.88 -6.33 3.15
N ASN A 95 15.80 -6.06 2.23
CA ASN A 95 17.20 -5.85 2.56
C ASN A 95 17.36 -4.48 3.21
N VAL A 96 18.00 -4.44 4.37
CA VAL A 96 18.40 -3.22 5.07
C VAL A 96 19.92 -3.15 5.10
N VAL A 97 20.46 -2.22 4.32
CA VAL A 97 21.91 -1.97 4.22
C VAL A 97 22.29 -0.83 5.18
N ASN A 98 23.27 -1.07 6.05
CA ASN A 98 23.78 -0.11 7.02
C ASN A 98 25.31 -0.13 7.01
N GLY A 99 25.92 0.77 6.24
CA GLY A 99 27.36 0.71 5.93
C GLY A 99 27.70 -0.60 5.22
N ASN A 100 28.64 -1.37 5.78
CA ASN A 100 29.02 -2.69 5.24
C ASN A 100 28.13 -3.84 5.77
N ALA A 101 27.18 -3.56 6.66
CA ALA A 101 26.28 -4.58 7.20
C ALA A 101 25.00 -4.67 6.35
N ILE A 102 24.52 -5.90 6.14
CA ILE A 102 23.24 -6.17 5.50
C ILE A 102 22.40 -7.00 6.47
N SER A 103 21.17 -6.55 6.73
CA SER A 103 20.14 -7.28 7.44
C SER A 103 18.98 -7.55 6.49
N ILE A 104 18.22 -8.62 6.72
CA ILE A 104 17.00 -8.93 5.95
C ILE A 104 15.86 -9.00 6.95
N THR A 105 14.73 -8.38 6.62
CA THR A 105 13.54 -8.46 7.49
C THR A 105 13.05 -9.89 7.63
N ASN A 106 12.72 -10.27 8.86
CA ASN A 106 12.08 -11.55 9.14
C ASN A 106 10.60 -11.54 8.70
N PRO A 107 9.86 -12.67 8.83
CA PRO A 107 8.43 -12.73 8.48
C PRO A 107 7.53 -11.71 9.21
N ASN A 108 7.97 -11.21 10.35
CA ASN A 108 7.29 -10.17 11.13
C ASN A 108 7.76 -8.75 10.77
N GLY A 109 8.61 -8.59 9.76
CA GLY A 109 9.13 -7.29 9.32
C GLY A 109 10.27 -6.71 10.16
N TYR A 110 10.72 -7.42 11.20
CA TYR A 110 11.78 -6.94 12.08
C TYR A 110 13.16 -7.12 11.45
N TYR A 111 14.04 -6.16 11.72
CA TYR A 111 15.45 -6.19 11.33
C TYR A 111 16.31 -5.51 12.39
N PHE A 112 17.64 -5.67 12.31
CA PHE A 112 18.58 -5.01 13.20
C PHE A 112 19.59 -4.17 12.43
N VAL A 113 19.89 -2.98 12.95
CA VAL A 113 20.98 -2.11 12.46
C VAL A 113 21.98 -1.82 13.56
N ASN A 114 23.22 -1.53 13.16
CA ASN A 114 24.28 -1.18 14.09
C ASN A 114 24.34 0.35 14.25
N THR A 115 24.21 0.84 15.47
CA THR A 115 24.28 2.27 15.78
C THR A 115 25.54 2.67 16.54
N ALA A 116 26.55 1.79 16.57
CA ALA A 116 27.80 2.00 17.33
C ALA A 116 28.58 3.27 16.97
N THR A 117 28.27 3.94 15.85
CA THR A 117 28.83 5.25 15.44
C THR A 117 27.92 6.44 15.74
N GLY A 118 26.97 6.31 16.67
CA GLY A 118 26.18 7.45 17.16
C GLY A 118 25.22 8.07 16.14
N GLY A 119 24.60 7.25 15.28
CA GLY A 119 23.57 7.71 14.33
C GLY A 119 24.09 8.18 12.96
N SER A 120 25.41 8.28 12.78
CA SER A 120 26.02 8.78 11.53
C SER A 120 25.85 7.87 10.30
N ASN A 121 25.34 6.65 10.47
CA ASN A 121 25.17 5.69 9.38
C ASN A 121 23.74 5.77 8.82
N MET A 122 23.58 5.59 7.51
CA MET A 122 22.27 5.42 6.90
C MET A 122 21.79 3.96 6.96
N ALA A 123 20.48 3.75 7.08
CA ALA A 123 19.80 2.51 6.81
C ALA A 123 19.04 2.65 5.48
N CYS A 124 19.48 1.90 4.47
CA CYS A 124 18.91 1.89 3.12
C CYS A 124 18.09 0.62 2.93
N MET A 125 16.85 0.78 2.46
CA MET A 125 15.95 -0.34 2.23
C MET A 125 15.81 -0.68 0.74
N ASN A 126 15.76 -1.97 0.45
CA ASN A 126 15.43 -2.48 -0.88
C ASN A 126 14.54 -3.73 -0.74
N TYR A 127 13.44 -3.77 -1.48
CA TYR A 127 12.61 -4.97 -1.52
C TYR A 127 13.10 -5.95 -2.58
N ASN A 128 13.22 -7.23 -2.21
CA ASN A 128 13.70 -8.30 -3.09
C ASN A 128 12.58 -9.30 -3.43
N GLY A 129 11.39 -8.80 -3.72
CA GLY A 129 10.26 -9.61 -4.17
C GLY A 129 9.78 -9.22 -5.57
N PRO A 130 8.66 -9.82 -6.02
CA PRO A 130 8.14 -9.57 -7.37
C PRO A 130 7.62 -8.12 -7.51
N VAL A 131 7.91 -7.52 -8.66
CA VAL A 131 7.65 -6.09 -8.95
C VAL A 131 6.16 -5.76 -9.10
N ILE A 132 5.34 -6.66 -9.64
CA ILE A 132 3.89 -6.42 -9.87
C ILE A 132 3.00 -7.10 -8.82
N ASN A 133 3.58 -7.57 -7.72
CA ASN A 133 2.82 -8.25 -6.68
C ASN A 133 1.78 -7.31 -6.05
N GLY A 134 0.51 -7.72 -6.05
CA GLY A 134 -0.59 -6.91 -5.55
C GLY A 134 -0.90 -5.66 -6.37
N VAL A 135 -0.50 -5.63 -7.64
CA VAL A 135 -0.83 -4.55 -8.57
C VAL A 135 -1.67 -5.13 -9.70
N SER A 136 -2.91 -4.66 -9.83
CA SER A 136 -3.89 -5.20 -10.78
C SER A 136 -4.66 -4.10 -11.52
N ARG A 137 -5.57 -4.51 -12.41
CA ARG A 137 -6.47 -3.58 -13.10
C ARG A 137 -7.49 -2.94 -12.14
N LEU A 138 -7.71 -3.52 -10.97
CA LEU A 138 -8.53 -2.92 -9.92
C LEU A 138 -7.90 -1.60 -9.44
N ASP A 139 -6.57 -1.54 -9.32
CA ASP A 139 -5.88 -0.32 -8.94
C ASP A 139 -6.06 0.80 -9.98
N LEU A 140 -6.08 0.47 -11.27
CA LEU A 140 -6.41 1.43 -12.34
C LEU A 140 -7.81 2.02 -12.15
N ILE A 141 -8.79 1.19 -11.79
CA ILE A 141 -10.17 1.62 -11.52
C ILE A 141 -10.19 2.58 -10.32
N LEU A 142 -9.47 2.24 -9.23
CA LEU A 142 -9.43 3.06 -8.01
C LEU A 142 -8.76 4.42 -8.26
N ILE A 143 -7.66 4.46 -9.02
CA ILE A 143 -7.00 5.72 -9.41
C ILE A 143 -7.92 6.55 -10.30
N GLN A 144 -8.56 5.95 -11.30
CA GLN A 144 -9.49 6.66 -12.19
C GLN A 144 -10.70 7.22 -11.43
N ARG A 145 -11.24 6.47 -10.46
CA ARG A 145 -12.34 6.93 -9.60
C ARG A 145 -11.95 8.14 -8.77
N HIS A 146 -10.72 8.16 -8.25
CA HIS A 146 -10.18 9.31 -7.52
C HIS A 146 -10.06 10.53 -8.42
N ILE A 147 -9.42 10.39 -9.59
CA ILE A 147 -9.27 11.48 -10.57
C ILE A 147 -10.64 12.04 -11.01
N SER A 148 -11.63 11.17 -11.18
CA SER A 148 -12.98 11.55 -11.62
C SER A 148 -13.87 12.08 -10.50
N GLY A 149 -13.39 12.10 -9.25
CA GLY A 149 -14.16 12.52 -8.07
C GLY A 149 -15.29 11.56 -7.67
N VAL A 150 -15.36 10.37 -8.27
CA VAL A 150 -16.39 9.35 -7.96
C VAL A 150 -16.18 8.78 -6.57
N SER A 151 -14.92 8.48 -6.22
CA SER A 151 -14.54 8.04 -4.88
C SER A 151 -13.12 8.53 -4.60
N LEU A 152 -12.99 9.44 -3.64
CA LEU A 152 -11.70 10.03 -3.26
C LEU A 152 -10.97 9.11 -2.28
N PHE A 153 -9.64 9.13 -2.31
CA PHE A 153 -8.82 8.35 -1.37
C PHE A 153 -9.03 8.72 0.10
N ASP A 154 -9.49 9.93 0.36
CA ASP A 154 -9.75 10.45 1.71
C ASP A 154 -11.03 9.85 2.32
N ASN A 155 -11.87 9.17 1.53
CA ASN A 155 -13.15 8.58 1.94
C ASN A 155 -13.00 7.27 2.74
N VAL A 156 -11.94 7.14 3.55
CA VAL A 156 -11.66 5.94 4.37
C VAL A 156 -11.39 6.31 5.83
N ALA A 157 -11.66 5.36 6.73
CA ALA A 157 -11.60 5.62 8.17
C ALA A 157 -10.18 5.89 8.71
N SER A 158 -9.13 5.46 8.01
CA SER A 158 -7.73 5.63 8.45
C SER A 158 -7.00 6.68 7.61
N PRO A 159 -6.60 7.82 8.20
CA PRO A 159 -5.82 8.84 7.47
C PRO A 159 -4.49 8.32 6.90
N THR A 160 -3.90 7.31 7.55
CA THR A 160 -2.67 6.67 7.07
C THR A 160 -2.94 5.72 5.89
N ASP A 161 -4.13 5.08 5.82
CA ASP A 161 -4.57 4.34 4.63
C ASP A 161 -4.76 5.31 3.45
N ALA A 162 -5.50 6.41 3.68
CA ALA A 162 -5.66 7.47 2.68
C ALA A 162 -4.29 7.97 2.19
N ALA A 163 -3.38 8.29 3.11
CA ALA A 163 -2.05 8.78 2.76
C ALA A 163 -1.23 7.78 1.92
N ARG A 164 -1.31 6.48 2.25
CA ARG A 164 -0.68 5.43 1.43
C ARG A 164 -1.20 5.47 -0.01
N ARG A 165 -2.51 5.62 -0.22
CA ARG A 165 -3.12 5.61 -1.55
C ARG A 165 -2.57 6.72 -2.44
N TYR A 166 -2.30 7.91 -1.92
CA TYR A 166 -1.63 8.97 -2.68
C TYR A 166 -0.23 8.56 -3.12
N VAL A 167 0.57 8.01 -2.20
CA VAL A 167 1.93 7.54 -2.52
C VAL A 167 1.92 6.36 -3.50
N ALA A 168 0.92 5.50 -3.44
CA ALA A 168 0.78 4.36 -4.35
C ALA A 168 0.28 4.77 -5.74
N ALA A 169 -0.50 5.85 -5.85
CA ALA A 169 -1.16 6.26 -7.09
C ALA A 169 -0.31 7.17 -7.99
N ASP A 170 0.72 7.82 -7.44
CA ASP A 170 1.73 8.59 -8.19
C ASP A 170 2.82 7.64 -8.70
N ILE A 171 2.70 7.22 -9.96
CA ILE A 171 3.47 6.12 -10.55
C ILE A 171 4.80 6.61 -11.10
N ASP A 172 4.85 7.83 -11.63
CA ASP A 172 6.07 8.48 -12.11
C ASP A 172 6.74 9.41 -11.10
N HIS A 173 6.16 9.52 -9.90
CA HIS A 173 6.70 10.28 -8.77
C HIS A 173 6.81 11.78 -9.09
N ASP A 174 5.91 12.30 -9.91
CA ASP A 174 5.87 13.71 -10.33
C ASP A 174 5.11 14.61 -9.34
N GLY A 175 4.47 14.01 -8.34
CA GLY A 175 3.74 14.70 -7.28
C GLY A 175 2.28 14.97 -7.62
N SER A 176 1.80 14.50 -8.77
CA SER A 176 0.43 14.61 -9.24
C SER A 176 -0.15 13.23 -9.52
N ILE A 177 -1.47 13.09 -9.38
CA ILE A 177 -2.17 11.84 -9.72
C ILE A 177 -3.07 12.16 -10.91
N THR A 178 -2.69 11.66 -12.08
CA THR A 178 -3.29 12.02 -13.37
C THR A 178 -3.56 10.81 -14.26
N ALA A 179 -4.11 11.04 -15.45
CA ALA A 179 -4.29 9.98 -16.43
C ALA A 179 -2.96 9.40 -16.97
N ALA A 180 -1.85 10.11 -16.78
CA ALA A 180 -0.52 9.60 -17.12
C ALA A 180 -0.16 8.37 -16.26
N ASP A 181 -0.41 8.44 -14.95
CA ASP A 181 -0.21 7.34 -14.00
C ASP A 181 -0.95 6.07 -14.40
N ILE A 182 -2.21 6.22 -14.82
CA ILE A 182 -3.03 5.09 -15.29
C ILE A 182 -2.43 4.47 -16.55
N THR A 183 -1.93 5.30 -17.47
CA THR A 183 -1.31 4.82 -18.71
C THR A 183 -0.02 4.04 -18.40
N LEU A 184 0.83 4.57 -17.52
CA LEU A 184 2.05 3.94 -17.07
C LEU A 184 1.76 2.62 -16.35
N LEU A 185 0.87 2.63 -15.37
CA LEU A 185 0.50 1.44 -14.60
C LEU A 185 -0.10 0.34 -15.48
N SER A 186 -0.92 0.72 -16.47
CA SER A 186 -1.45 -0.22 -17.46
C SER A 186 -0.35 -0.91 -18.28
N GLN A 187 0.65 -0.14 -18.74
CA GLN A 187 1.80 -0.71 -19.46
C GLN A 187 2.66 -1.61 -18.57
N ILE A 188 2.80 -1.28 -17.29
CA ILE A 188 3.51 -2.09 -16.29
C ILE A 188 2.78 -3.41 -16.03
N ILE A 189 1.46 -3.38 -15.82
CA ILE A 189 0.63 -4.57 -15.59
C ILE A 189 0.71 -5.54 -16.78
N VAL A 190 0.73 -5.03 -18.00
CA VAL A 190 0.86 -5.83 -19.23
C VAL A 190 2.30 -6.32 -19.46
N GLY A 191 3.29 -5.73 -18.77
CA GLY A 191 4.70 -6.10 -18.90
C GLY A 191 5.44 -5.41 -20.06
N ASN A 192 4.87 -4.34 -20.61
CA ASN A 192 5.49 -3.55 -21.69
C ASN A 192 6.57 -2.60 -21.18
N MET A 193 6.56 -2.27 -19.88
CA MET A 193 7.58 -1.44 -19.25
C MET A 193 7.74 -1.76 -17.76
N THR A 194 8.75 -1.16 -17.14
CA THR A 194 8.99 -1.20 -15.68
C THR A 194 8.59 0.13 -15.04
N PHE A 195 8.45 0.16 -13.71
CA PHE A 195 8.20 1.40 -12.97
C PHE A 195 9.25 2.48 -13.30
N PRO A 196 8.83 3.71 -13.63
CA PRO A 196 9.72 4.85 -13.84
C PRO A 196 10.21 5.40 -12.48
N GLY A 197 11.06 4.63 -11.79
CA GLY A 197 11.58 5.00 -10.48
C GLY A 197 11.60 3.82 -9.51
N VAL A 198 11.20 4.07 -8.26
CA VAL A 198 11.06 3.02 -7.25
C VAL A 198 9.70 2.36 -7.38
N ASP A 199 9.64 1.04 -7.18
CA ASP A 199 8.40 0.27 -7.17
C ASP A 199 7.86 0.07 -5.74
N MET A 200 8.61 0.53 -4.74
CA MET A 200 8.28 0.52 -3.32
C MET A 200 8.89 1.71 -2.60
N VAL A 201 8.06 2.47 -1.89
CA VAL A 201 8.47 3.63 -1.10
C VAL A 201 8.54 3.25 0.37
N PHE A 202 9.70 3.45 1.00
CA PHE A 202 9.91 3.20 2.44
C PHE A 202 9.82 4.49 3.23
N VAL A 203 8.64 4.77 3.80
CA VAL A 203 8.31 6.02 4.47
C VAL A 203 8.47 5.86 5.98
N PRO A 204 9.16 6.77 6.70
CA PRO A 204 9.10 6.80 8.16
C PRO A 204 7.65 6.83 8.67
N GLU A 205 7.33 6.05 9.71
CA GLU A 205 5.92 5.94 10.17
C GLU A 205 5.32 7.31 10.52
N ASN A 206 6.12 8.24 11.05
CA ASN A 206 5.72 9.59 11.39
C ASN A 206 5.63 10.57 10.19
N TRP A 207 5.98 10.14 8.98
CA TRP A 207 5.92 10.96 7.75
C TRP A 207 4.75 10.58 6.84
N LEU A 208 4.14 9.40 7.02
CA LEU A 208 3.01 8.99 6.19
C LEU A 208 1.71 9.60 6.73
N THR A 209 1.55 10.90 6.51
CA THR A 209 0.37 11.67 6.93
C THR A 209 -0.33 12.27 5.72
N LEU A 210 -1.66 12.35 5.78
CA LEU A 210 -2.46 12.85 4.66
C LEU A 210 -2.05 14.27 4.26
N GLY A 211 -1.85 15.17 5.23
CA GLY A 211 -1.45 16.55 4.96
C GLY A 211 -0.07 16.71 4.30
N GLN A 212 0.83 15.74 4.45
CA GLN A 212 2.13 15.77 3.77
C GLN A 212 2.02 15.24 2.34
N VAL A 213 1.36 14.10 2.15
CA VAL A 213 1.34 13.43 0.84
C VAL A 213 0.38 14.06 -0.17
N THR A 214 -0.55 14.91 0.26
CA THR A 214 -1.36 15.72 -0.66
C THR A 214 -0.65 16.99 -1.14
N ASN A 215 0.56 17.28 -0.63
CA ASN A 215 1.40 18.35 -1.14
C ASN A 215 2.27 17.80 -2.30
N PRO A 216 2.10 18.29 -3.55
CA PRO A 216 2.84 17.78 -4.71
C PRO A 216 4.36 17.85 -4.56
N SER A 217 4.88 18.90 -3.92
CA SER A 217 6.32 19.07 -3.70
C SER A 217 6.89 18.07 -2.70
N PHE A 218 6.07 17.60 -1.75
CA PHE A 218 6.48 16.55 -0.82
C PHE A 218 6.33 15.16 -1.45
N LEU A 219 5.24 14.92 -2.18
CA LEU A 219 4.96 13.65 -2.84
C LEU A 219 6.04 13.29 -3.88
N SER A 220 6.45 14.25 -4.70
CA SER A 220 7.58 14.12 -5.64
C SER A 220 8.97 14.27 -4.99
N SER A 221 9.04 14.52 -3.68
CA SER A 221 10.32 14.88 -3.06
C SER A 221 11.29 13.70 -3.04
N ARG A 222 12.56 13.97 -3.33
CA ARG A 222 13.65 13.03 -3.05
C ARG A 222 13.68 12.60 -1.58
N THR A 223 13.19 13.44 -0.67
CA THR A 223 13.08 13.12 0.76
C THR A 223 12.13 11.94 1.00
N LEU A 224 10.98 11.91 0.34
CA LEU A 224 10.03 10.80 0.43
C LEU A 224 10.58 9.54 -0.26
N LEU A 225 11.06 9.69 -1.49
CA LEU A 225 11.46 8.57 -2.37
C LEU A 225 12.79 7.90 -1.97
N ASN A 226 13.65 8.59 -1.22
CA ASN A 226 14.93 8.04 -0.80
C ASN A 226 14.72 6.90 0.21
N SER A 227 15.09 5.67 -0.14
CA SER A 227 14.99 4.52 0.77
C SER A 227 16.07 4.52 1.87
N CYS A 228 17.08 5.37 1.75
CA CYS A 228 18.12 5.58 2.74
C CYS A 228 17.76 6.71 3.71
N LYS A 229 17.83 6.41 5.00
CA LYS A 229 17.56 7.36 6.09
C LYS A 229 18.54 7.16 7.22
N MET A 230 18.77 8.19 8.03
CA MET A 230 19.65 8.08 9.20
C MET A 230 19.20 6.93 10.09
N ALA A 231 20.14 6.10 10.56
CA ALA A 231 19.87 4.96 11.44
C ALA A 231 19.67 5.44 12.89
N GLU A 232 18.70 6.32 13.08
CA GLU A 232 18.26 6.86 14.37
C GLU A 232 16.89 6.29 14.73
N HIS A 233 16.53 6.28 16.02
CA HIS A 233 15.35 5.61 16.52
C HIS A 233 14.04 5.97 15.77
N ASN A 234 13.84 7.25 15.46
CA ASN A 234 12.66 7.76 14.75
C ASN A 234 12.58 7.28 13.29
N PHE A 235 13.66 6.71 12.78
CA PHE A 235 13.85 6.33 11.39
C PHE A 235 14.00 4.81 11.20
N LEU A 236 13.84 4.00 12.24
CA LEU A 236 13.92 2.54 12.09
C LEU A 236 12.56 1.88 11.83
N MET A 237 11.48 2.59 12.13
CA MET A 237 10.12 2.15 11.82
C MET A 237 9.72 2.72 10.46
N ARG A 238 9.31 1.84 9.54
CA ARG A 238 9.00 2.19 8.15
C ARG A 238 7.70 1.56 7.69
N TYR A 239 6.88 2.35 7.01
CA TYR A 239 5.86 1.85 6.12
C TYR A 239 6.47 1.58 4.74
N ALA A 240 6.25 0.38 4.22
CA ALA A 240 6.49 0.03 2.83
C ALA A 240 5.19 0.25 2.06
N VAL A 241 5.23 1.18 1.11
CA VAL A 241 4.12 1.49 0.22
C VAL A 241 4.46 0.95 -1.17
N LYS A 242 3.67 -0.01 -1.65
CA LYS A 242 3.85 -0.57 -2.98
C LYS A 242 3.27 0.40 -4.01
N VAL A 243 4.09 0.87 -4.94
CA VAL A 243 3.65 1.77 -6.01
C VAL A 243 2.75 0.98 -6.95
N GLY A 244 1.61 1.56 -7.31
CA GLY A 244 0.56 0.92 -8.08
C GLY A 244 -0.47 0.10 -7.28
N ASP A 245 -0.22 -0.21 -6.01
CA ASP A 245 -1.18 -0.96 -5.15
C ASP A 245 -2.00 0.01 -4.29
N VAL A 246 -3.07 0.55 -4.87
CA VAL A 246 -3.99 1.45 -4.18
C VAL A 246 -5.00 0.67 -3.35
N SER A 247 -5.43 -0.49 -3.87
CA SER A 247 -6.35 -1.42 -3.22
C SER A 247 -5.82 -1.96 -1.89
N GLY A 248 -4.50 -1.88 -1.67
CA GLY A 248 -3.87 -2.26 -0.41
C GLY A 248 -3.76 -3.78 -0.27
N ASN A 249 -3.54 -4.41 -1.41
CA ASN A 249 -3.63 -5.82 -1.64
C ASN A 249 -2.21 -6.38 -1.99
N PHE A 250 -1.15 -5.62 -1.78
CA PHE A 250 0.19 -6.20 -1.69
C PHE A 250 0.26 -7.24 -0.55
N SER A 251 0.87 -8.40 -0.81
CA SER A 251 1.04 -9.48 0.17
C SER A 251 2.41 -10.14 0.07
N PHE A 252 2.88 -10.76 1.15
CA PHE A 252 4.20 -11.38 1.28
C PHE A 252 4.11 -12.90 1.44
#